data_AF-A0AA41RXG4-F1
#
_entry.id   AF-A0AA41RXG4-F1
#
_cell.length_a   1.000
_cell.length_b   1.000
_cell.length_c   1.000
_cell.angle_alpha   90.00
_cell.angle_beta   90.00
_cell.angle_gamma   90.00
#
_symmetry.space_group_name_H-M   'P 1'
#
loop_
_entity.id
_entity.type
_entity.pdbx_description
1 polymer ?
#
loop_
_entity_poly.entity_id
_entity_poly.type
_entity_poly.pdbx_seq_one_letter_code
_entity_poly.pdbx_strand_id
1 'polypeptide(L)' 'MTPKLLLPPSSSMLKIFVILYFTVHCPSYATSHNYGDALRKSLLFFEGQRSGKLPPDQRLKWRRDSALRDGSPAG' A
#
# COMPACT_ATOMS: atom_id res chain seq x y z
N MET A 1 11.49 61.82 18.59
CA MET A 1 11.04 60.48 19.04
C MET A 1 10.18 59.90 17.92
N THR A 2 10.79 59.45 16.83
CA THR A 2 10.06 58.90 15.67
C THR A 2 9.86 57.40 15.90
N PRO A 3 8.62 56.87 15.86
CA PRO A 3 8.40 55.44 15.99
C PRO A 3 8.98 54.77 14.75
N LYS A 4 9.83 53.76 14.95
CA LYS A 4 10.25 52.86 13.86
C LYS A 4 9.00 52.14 13.36
N LEU A 5 8.38 52.70 12.32
CA LEU A 5 7.36 52.00 11.55
C LEU A 5 8.07 50.80 10.91
N LEU A 6 7.74 49.60 11.37
CA LEU A 6 8.31 48.35 10.86
C LEU A 6 8.00 48.27 9.37
N LEU A 7 9.02 48.41 8.51
CA LEU A 7 8.86 48.34 7.06
C LEU A 7 8.22 46.99 6.67
N PRO A 8 7.30 46.95 5.69
CA PRO A 8 6.67 45.72 5.28
C PRO A 8 7.73 44.72 4.78
N PRO A 9 7.56 43.42 5.06
CA PRO A 9 8.51 42.40 4.61
C PRO A 9 8.63 42.42 3.08
N SER A 10 9.84 42.21 2.57
CA SER A 10 10.08 42.21 1.12
C SER A 10 9.29 41.10 0.43
N SER A 11 9.01 41.26 -0.87
CA SER A 11 8.33 40.23 -1.69
C SER A 11 9.02 38.85 -1.60
N SER A 12 10.34 38.82 -1.41
CA SER A 12 11.09 37.57 -1.22
C SER A 12 10.77 36.89 0.12
N MET A 13 10.60 37.67 1.19
CA MET A 13 10.21 37.15 2.50
C MET A 13 8.80 36.56 2.47
N LEU A 14 7.85 37.22 1.80
CA LEU A 14 6.48 36.72 1.66
C LEU A 14 6.43 35.35 0.96
N LYS A 15 7.24 35.15 -0.09
CA LYS A 15 7.35 33.86 -0.79
C LYS A 15 7.87 32.75 0.10
N ILE A 16 8.88 33.03 0.92
CA ILE A 16 9.43 32.08 1.89
C ILE A 16 8.35 31.66 2.90
N PHE A 17 7.58 32.61 3.44
CA PHE A 17 6.47 32.31 4.36
C PHE A 17 5.38 31.46 3.71
N VAL A 18 5.04 31.72 2.44
CA VAL A 18 4.06 30.92 1.70
C VAL A 18 4.57 29.49 1.48
N ILE A 19 5.83 29.31 1.08
CA ILE A 19 6.44 27.99 0.89
C ILE A 19 6.50 27.23 2.22
N LEU A 20 6.90 27.87 3.32
CA LEU A 20 6.90 27.25 4.64
C LEU A 20 5.49 26.88 5.10
N TYR A 21 4.50 27.74 4.86
CA TYR A 21 3.12 27.46 5.20
C TYR A 21 2.62 26.20 4.49
N PHE A 22 2.82 26.10 3.18
CA PHE A 22 2.42 24.89 2.42
C PHE A 22 3.23 23.64 2.79
N THR A 23 4.52 23.78 3.13
CA THR A 23 5.36 22.64 3.53
C THR A 23 4.94 22.08 4.89
N VAL A 24 4.59 22.94 5.84
CA VAL A 24 4.15 22.54 7.19
C VAL A 24 2.72 21.98 7.18
N HIS A 25 1.85 22.50 6.30
CA HIS A 25 0.46 22.07 6.19
C HIS A 25 0.25 21.01 5.10
N CYS A 26 1.33 20.42 4.58
CA CYS A 26 1.22 19.27 3.69
C CYS A 26 0.74 18.06 4.52
N PRO A 27 -0.45 17.49 4.25
CA PRO A 27 -0.91 16.32 4.97
C PRO A 27 0.05 15.16 4.68
N SER A 28 0.76 14.72 5.71
CA SER A 28 1.52 13.46 5.65
C SER A 28 0.52 12.32 5.70
N TYR A 29 0.19 11.75 4.54
CA TYR A 29 -0.60 10.53 4.45
C TYR A 29 0.24 9.33 4.91
N ALA A 30 0.48 9.21 6.21
CA ALA A 30 0.98 7.99 6.80
C ALA A 30 -0.18 6.98 6.88
N THR A 31 -0.50 6.35 5.74
CA THR A 31 -1.41 5.21 5.74
C THR A 31 -0.70 4.04 6.40
N SER A 32 -1.21 3.59 7.54
CA SER A 32 -0.71 2.36 8.16
C SER A 32 -1.04 1.20 7.24
N HIS A 33 -0.03 0.41 6.86
CA HIS A 33 -0.26 -0.77 6.06
C HIS A 33 -1.02 -1.81 6.89
N ASN A 34 -2.13 -2.33 6.35
CA ASN A 34 -2.82 -3.44 6.98
C ASN A 34 -2.07 -4.75 6.70
N TYR A 35 -1.05 -5.03 7.53
CA TYR A 35 -0.25 -6.25 7.41
C TYR A 35 -1.05 -7.52 7.62
N GLY A 36 -2.16 -7.48 8.36
CA GLY A 36 -3.08 -8.62 8.49
C GLY A 36 -3.73 -8.98 7.16
N ASP A 37 -4.20 -7.99 6.42
CA ASP A 37 -4.75 -8.21 5.08
C ASP A 37 -3.67 -8.65 4.07
N ALA A 38 -2.48 -8.05 4.15
CA ALA A 38 -1.34 -8.46 3.33
C ALA A 38 -0.96 -9.93 3.56
N LEU A 39 -0.80 -10.35 4.82
CA LEU A 39 -0.49 -11.73 5.18
C LEU A 39 -1.58 -12.70 4.71
N ARG A 40 -2.85 -12.33 4.91
CA ARG A 40 -4.00 -13.12 4.46
C ARG A 40 -3.99 -13.35 2.95
N LYS A 41 -3.65 -12.33 2.17
CA LYS A 41 -3.53 -12.41 0.71
C LYS A 41 -2.32 -13.26 0.29
N SER A 42 -1.19 -13.13 0.97
CA SER A 42 -0.01 -13.96 0.73
C SER A 42 -0.31 -15.46 0.93
N LEU A 43 -1.05 -15.82 1.99
CA LEU A 43 -1.47 -17.21 2.18
C LEU A 43 -2.44 -17.67 1.07
N LEU A 44 -3.41 -16.81 0.72
CA LEU A 44 -4.37 -17.11 -0.35
C LEU A 44 -3.68 -17.32 -1.72
N PHE A 45 -2.59 -16.59 -1.99
CA PHE A 45 -1.78 -16.80 -3.19
C PHE A 45 -1.23 -18.23 -3.26
N PHE A 46 -0.64 -18.73 -2.17
CA PHE A 46 -0.12 -20.11 -2.13
C PHE A 46 -1.23 -21.16 -2.14
N GLU A 47 -2.39 -20.91 -1.51
CA GLU A 47 -3.58 -21.78 -1.67
C GLU A 47 -3.97 -21.92 -3.17
N GLY A 48 -3.85 -20.82 -3.94
CA GLY A 48 -4.14 -20.80 -5.37
C GLY A 48 -3.16 -21.58 -6.24
N GLN A 49 -1.94 -21.82 -5.75
CA GLN A 49 -0.90 -22.57 -6.47
C GLN A 49 -0.96 -24.08 -6.20
N ARG A 50 -1.86 -24.57 -5.34
CA ARG A 50 -2.00 -26.01 -5.06
C ARG A 50 -2.31 -26.80 -6.34
N SER A 51 -1.60 -27.89 -6.52
CA SER A 51 -1.86 -28.94 -7.52
C SER A 51 -2.49 -30.17 -6.84
N GLY A 52 -2.98 -31.13 -7.62
CA GLY A 52 -3.63 -32.33 -7.13
C GLY A 52 -5.10 -32.13 -6.80
N LYS A 53 -5.62 -33.02 -5.94
CA LYS A 53 -6.98 -32.95 -5.43
C LYS A 53 -7.07 -31.84 -4.39
N LEU A 54 -7.96 -30.89 -4.61
CA LEU A 54 -8.15 -29.77 -3.71
C LEU A 54 -8.97 -30.18 -2.48
N PRO A 55 -8.69 -29.57 -1.30
CA PRO A 55 -9.47 -29.84 -0.11
C PRO A 55 -10.89 -29.24 -0.25
N PRO A 56 -11.92 -29.86 0.36
CA PRO A 56 -13.33 -29.48 0.17
C PRO A 56 -13.65 -28.08 0.72
N ASP A 57 -12.87 -27.60 1.68
CA ASP A 57 -12.98 -26.29 2.31
C ASP A 57 -12.16 -25.19 1.59
N GLN A 58 -11.65 -25.46 0.38
CA GLN A 58 -10.89 -24.47 -0.38
C GLN A 58 -11.69 -23.16 -0.60
N ARG A 59 -11.01 -22.05 -0.29
CA ARG A 59 -11.53 -20.69 -0.35
C ARG A 59 -11.63 -20.15 -1.78
N LEU A 60 -10.70 -20.52 -2.66
CA LEU A 60 -10.65 -20.05 -4.05
C LEU A 60 -11.59 -20.85 -4.96
N LYS A 61 -12.80 -20.32 -5.18
CA LYS A 61 -13.88 -21.00 -5.94
C LYS A 61 -13.61 -21.18 -7.44
N TRP A 62 -12.65 -20.46 -7.99
CA TRP A 62 -12.24 -20.58 -9.39
C TRP A 62 -11.19 -21.68 -9.62
N ARG A 63 -10.59 -22.25 -8.57
CA ARG A 63 -9.68 -23.40 -8.68
C ARG A 63 -10.46 -24.72 -8.67
N ARG A 64 -9.91 -25.75 -9.32
CA ARG A 64 -10.43 -27.14 -9.37
C ARG A 64 -9.26 -28.13 -9.32
N ASP A 65 -9.58 -29.39 -9.10
CA ASP A 65 -8.61 -30.50 -9.10
C ASP A 65 -7.80 -30.50 -10.41
N SER A 66 -6.49 -30.69 -10.29
CA SER A 66 -5.57 -30.68 -11.44
C SER A 66 -4.46 -31.69 -11.24
N ALA A 67 -3.79 -32.10 -12.33
CA ALA A 67 -2.56 -32.91 -12.24
C ALA A 67 -2.70 -34.22 -11.42
N LEU A 68 -3.90 -34.81 -11.42
CA LEU A 68 -4.22 -36.01 -10.62
C LEU A 68 -3.47 -37.27 -11.05
N ARG A 69 -2.86 -37.25 -12.23
CA ARG A 69 -2.10 -38.36 -12.81
C ARG A 69 -0.60 -38.04 -12.94
N ASP A 70 -0.15 -36.93 -12.36
CA ASP A 70 1.27 -36.59 -12.40
C ASP A 70 2.08 -37.70 -11.71
N GLY A 71 3.12 -38.18 -12.39
CA GLY A 71 3.94 -39.31 -11.93
C GLY A 71 3.39 -40.70 -12.25
N SER A 72 2.21 -40.83 -12.88
CA SER A 72 1.76 -42.13 -13.39
C SER A 72 2.63 -42.55 -14.58
N PRO A 73 3.01 -43.83 -14.70
CA PRO A 73 3.76 -44.31 -15.86
C PRO A 73 2.97 -44.01 -17.13
N ALA A 74 3.64 -43.43 -18.13
CA ALA A 74 3.13 -43.49 -19.49
C ALA A 74 3.17 -44.97 -19.87
N GLY A 75 1.99 -45.56 -20.09
CA GLY A 75 1.85 -46.97 -20.45
C GLY A 75 2.72 -47.36 -21.64
#